data_AF-A0A7U4K0T3-F1
#
_entry.id   AF-A0A7U4K0T3-F1
#
_cell.length_a   1.000
_cell.length_b   1.000
_cell.length_c   1.000
_cell.angle_alpha   90.00
_cell.angle_beta   90.00
_cell.angle_gamma   90.00
#
_symmetry.space_group_name_H-M   'P 1'
#
loop_
_entity.id
_entity.type
_entity.pdbx_description
1 polymer ?
#
loop_
_entity_poly.entity_id
_entity_poly.type
_entity_poly.pdbx_seq_one_letter_code
_entity_poly.pdbx_strand_id
1 'polypeptide(L)'
;MINGMPTLWEQSMRELNSKARDLEAELSFSSGIIAIEDRHFTRSFDETQNCPTHGNYTSIGLTCQFSDRVVERRSRCPDCISDEINQVGGQIQDMRIKRLTAEAHISPRFEHCNFDNYQPVNEKAASNLEVCKSYATHWPQVKESGTSLLLCGSCGTGKNHLAVAMTRQIIAEHQDSVLLTSVMRITRAIKRTWQKDAENTEDDIYHLYSTLDLLIIDEVGVQFGSEAEKLILFEIINTRYENFRPTILISNLTVSELSDVIGERIVDRMSEGGGATLVFNWDSFRKEAAV
;
A
#
# COMPACT_ATOMS: atom_id res chain seq x y z
N MET A 1 11.60 -17.80 2.54
CA MET A 1 11.48 -17.32 3.93
C MET A 1 12.64 -17.88 4.74
N ILE A 2 13.67 -17.08 5.01
CA ILE A 2 14.71 -17.44 5.98
C ILE A 2 14.08 -17.33 7.37
N ASN A 3 14.13 -18.42 8.15
CA ASN A 3 13.97 -18.57 9.60
C ASN A 3 13.23 -17.45 10.35
N GLY A 4 12.17 -17.80 11.11
CA GLY A 4 11.28 -16.93 11.91
C GLY A 4 11.88 -15.96 12.96
N MET A 5 13.00 -15.32 12.64
CA MET A 5 13.47 -14.08 13.24
C MET A 5 12.77 -12.92 12.51
N PRO A 6 12.15 -11.99 13.24
CA PRO A 6 11.50 -10.84 12.60
C PRO A 6 12.54 -10.04 11.83
N THR A 7 12.22 -9.63 10.60
CA THR A 7 13.07 -8.72 9.83
C THR A 7 13.37 -7.45 10.65
N LEU A 8 14.47 -6.74 10.33
CA LEU A 8 14.78 -5.46 11.00
C LEU A 8 13.60 -4.48 10.98
N TRP A 9 12.79 -4.54 9.91
CA TRP A 9 11.54 -3.79 9.77
C TRP A 9 10.48 -4.21 10.78
N GLU A 10 10.26 -5.51 10.95
CA GLU A 10 9.29 -6.03 11.92
C GLU A 10 9.68 -5.71 13.36
N GLN A 11 10.97 -5.74 13.70
CA GLN A 11 11.45 -5.37 15.03
C GLN A 11 11.19 -3.89 15.29
N SER A 12 11.61 -3.02 14.36
CA SER A 12 11.41 -1.56 14.45
C SER A 12 9.93 -1.18 14.53
N MET A 13 9.07 -1.83 13.75
CA MET A 13 7.62 -1.61 13.83
C MET A 13 7.01 -2.11 15.14
N ARG A 14 7.46 -3.25 15.69
CA ARG A 14 6.99 -3.73 16.99
C ARG A 14 7.34 -2.75 18.10
N GLU A 15 8.54 -2.19 18.08
CA GLU A 15 8.99 -1.19 19.05
C GLU A 15 8.13 0.08 18.98
N LEU A 16 7.91 0.64 17.79
CA LEU A 16 7.05 1.81 17.64
C LEU A 16 5.61 1.56 18.06
N ASN A 17 5.03 0.41 17.68
CA ASN A 17 3.68 0.05 18.09
C ASN A 17 3.58 -0.17 19.61
N SER A 18 4.64 -0.68 20.25
CA SER A 18 4.68 -0.77 21.72
C SER A 18 4.69 0.63 22.33
N LYS A 19 5.58 1.50 21.86
CA LYS A 19 5.68 2.88 22.33
C LYS A 19 4.36 3.65 22.15
N ALA A 20 3.69 3.50 21.01
CA ALA A 20 2.38 4.12 20.77
C ALA A 20 1.33 3.67 21.80
N ARG A 21 1.25 2.36 22.08
CA ARG A 21 0.33 1.81 23.09
C ARG A 21 0.63 2.33 24.50
N ASP A 22 1.91 2.43 24.86
CA ASP A 22 2.33 2.94 26.16
C ASP A 22 1.93 4.42 26.33
N LEU A 23 2.12 5.22 25.27
CA LEU A 23 1.70 6.63 25.25
C LEU A 23 0.17 6.79 25.30
N GLU A 24 -0.60 5.96 24.58
CA GLU A 24 -2.06 5.97 24.64
C GLU A 24 -2.59 5.60 26.04
N ALA A 25 -1.97 4.62 26.69
CA ALA A 25 -2.28 4.27 28.08
C ALA A 25 -1.98 5.44 29.03
N GLU A 26 -0.88 6.16 28.79
CA GLU A 26 -0.52 7.33 29.58
C GLU A 26 -1.45 8.53 29.33
N LEU A 27 -1.87 8.75 28.09
CA LEU A 27 -2.88 9.77 27.76
C LEU A 27 -4.21 9.45 28.46
N SER A 28 -4.62 8.19 28.46
CA SER A 28 -5.80 7.71 29.18
C SER A 28 -5.69 7.98 30.69
N PHE A 29 -4.52 7.71 31.27
CA PHE A 29 -4.23 8.04 32.67
C PHE A 29 -4.30 9.54 32.94
N SER A 30 -3.73 10.38 32.06
CA SER A 30 -3.82 11.84 32.18
C SER A 30 -5.25 12.38 32.06
N SER A 31 -6.14 11.62 31.43
CA SER A 31 -7.58 11.91 31.35
C SER A 31 -8.39 11.35 32.53
N GLY A 32 -7.73 10.68 33.49
CA GLY A 32 -8.33 10.15 34.71
C GLY A 32 -8.83 8.71 34.62
N ILE A 33 -8.53 8.00 33.54
CA ILE A 33 -8.84 6.57 33.40
C ILE A 33 -7.72 5.77 34.09
N ILE A 34 -8.06 5.02 35.13
CA ILE A 34 -7.10 4.18 35.86
C ILE A 34 -7.05 2.81 35.19
N ALA A 35 -5.87 2.42 34.69
CA ALA A 35 -5.67 1.11 34.08
C ALA A 35 -5.81 -0.03 35.10
N ILE A 36 -6.10 -1.25 34.63
CA ILE A 36 -6.20 -2.44 35.50
C ILE A 36 -4.90 -2.67 36.28
N GLU A 37 -3.76 -2.37 35.67
CA GLU A 37 -2.42 -2.47 36.27
C GLU A 37 -2.27 -1.55 37.49
N ASP A 38 -2.97 -0.42 37.48
CA ASP A 38 -2.97 0.59 38.55
C ASP A 38 -4.11 0.41 39.56
N ARG A 39 -4.88 -0.69 39.50
CA ARG A 39 -6.02 -0.93 40.41
C ARG A 39 -5.67 -0.91 41.90
N HIS A 40 -4.40 -1.09 42.24
CA HIS A 40 -3.88 -1.06 43.61
C HIS A 40 -3.61 0.37 44.09
N PHE A 41 -3.62 1.35 43.19
CA PHE A 41 -3.50 2.75 43.52
C PHE A 41 -4.90 3.39 43.70
N THR A 42 -4.98 4.37 44.58
CA THR A 42 -6.18 5.21 44.77
C THR A 42 -5.91 6.61 44.24
N ARG A 43 -6.88 7.22 43.56
CA ARG A 43 -6.78 8.63 43.15
C ARG A 43 -6.70 9.52 44.38
N SER A 44 -5.63 10.29 44.47
CA SER A 44 -5.24 11.03 45.67
C SER A 44 -5.42 12.52 45.52
N PHE A 45 -5.00 13.10 44.38
CA PHE A 45 -5.05 14.54 44.16
C PHE A 45 -5.11 14.91 42.68
N ASP A 46 -5.66 16.08 42.41
CA ASP A 46 -5.60 16.76 41.13
C ASP A 46 -4.92 18.12 41.36
N GLU A 47 -3.74 18.32 40.78
CA GLU A 47 -2.93 19.53 40.98
C GLU A 47 -2.71 20.27 39.67
N THR A 48 -2.82 21.60 39.68
CA THR A 48 -2.39 22.39 38.54
C THR A 48 -0.86 22.41 38.47
N GLN A 49 -0.33 21.90 37.37
CA GLN A 49 1.09 21.90 37.04
C GLN A 49 1.33 22.78 35.82
N ASN A 50 2.56 23.24 35.63
CA ASN A 50 2.94 24.05 34.47
C ASN A 50 3.83 23.24 33.53
N CYS A 51 3.38 23.07 32.30
CA CYS A 51 4.14 22.51 31.20
C CYS A 51 4.92 23.63 30.48
N PRO A 52 6.25 23.48 30.24
CA PRO A 52 7.04 24.49 29.54
C PRO A 52 6.55 24.84 28.13
N THR A 53 5.89 23.89 27.46
CA THR A 53 5.44 24.02 26.06
C THR A 53 3.97 24.38 25.94
N HIS A 54 3.12 23.85 26.80
CA HIS A 54 1.64 23.96 26.68
C HIS A 54 0.98 24.77 27.80
N GLY A 55 1.75 25.23 28.80
CA GLY A 55 1.23 26.02 29.91
C GLY A 55 0.58 25.18 31.00
N ASN A 56 -0.42 25.74 31.68
CA ASN A 56 -1.00 25.09 32.87
C ASN A 56 -1.90 23.91 32.49
N TYR A 57 -1.70 22.76 33.14
CA TYR A 57 -2.53 21.56 32.98
C TYR A 57 -2.87 20.94 34.34
N THR A 58 -3.92 20.12 34.39
CA THR A 58 -4.29 19.37 35.60
C THR A 58 -3.54 18.04 35.62
N SER A 59 -2.64 17.86 36.58
CA SER A 59 -1.93 16.61 36.84
C SER A 59 -2.74 15.75 37.80
N ILE A 60 -3.00 14.51 37.41
CA ILE A 60 -3.70 13.51 38.22
C ILE A 60 -2.66 12.69 38.99
N GLY A 61 -2.83 12.60 40.30
CA GLY A 61 -1.97 11.84 41.22
C GLY A 61 -2.68 10.60 41.76
N LEU A 62 -2.01 9.45 41.68
CA LEU A 62 -2.42 8.22 42.35
C LEU A 62 -1.41 7.85 43.44
N THR A 63 -1.89 7.26 44.53
CA THR A 63 -1.06 6.78 45.63
C THR A 63 -1.37 5.34 45.98
N CYS A 64 -0.35 4.55 46.30
CA CYS A 64 -0.48 3.21 46.86
C CYS A 64 0.41 3.10 48.10
N GLN A 65 -0.11 2.51 49.17
CA GLN A 65 0.66 2.19 50.37
C GLN A 65 1.20 0.77 50.26
N PHE A 66 2.53 0.64 50.29
CA PHE A 66 3.22 -0.64 50.29
C PHE A 66 4.11 -0.74 51.52
N SER A 67 3.65 -1.50 52.53
CA SER A 67 4.26 -1.54 53.86
C SER A 67 4.36 -0.13 54.46
N ASP A 68 5.57 0.34 54.76
CA ASP A 68 5.82 1.65 55.38
C ASP A 68 6.14 2.75 54.35
N ARG A 69 5.96 2.47 53.05
CA ARG A 69 6.24 3.42 51.96
C ARG A 69 4.96 3.78 51.22
N VAL A 70 4.82 5.06 50.88
CA VAL A 70 3.81 5.55 49.94
C VAL A 70 4.48 5.74 48.58
N VAL A 71 3.93 5.10 47.56
CA VAL A 71 4.36 5.28 46.17
C VAL A 71 3.37 6.20 45.49
N GLU A 72 3.86 7.29 44.93
CA GLU A 72 3.07 8.25 44.15
C GLU A 72 3.34 8.08 42.65
N ARG A 73 2.28 8.16 41.85
CA ARG A 73 2.36 8.26 40.39
C ARG A 73 1.60 9.50 39.94
N ARG A 74 2.21 10.31 39.08
CA ARG A 74 1.63 11.56 38.55
C ARG A 74 1.49 11.48 37.04
N SER A 75 0.43 12.06 36.49
CA SER A 75 0.25 12.13 35.04
C SER A 75 1.14 13.20 34.42
N ARG A 76 1.66 12.93 33.22
CA ARG A 76 2.28 13.96 32.38
C ARG A 76 1.21 14.88 31.78
N CYS A 77 1.66 15.96 31.13
CA CYS A 77 0.81 16.88 30.39
C CYS A 77 0.12 16.14 29.22
N PRO A 78 -1.22 16.16 29.12
CA PRO A 78 -1.95 15.51 28.03
C PRO A 78 -1.50 15.97 26.65
N ASP A 79 -1.30 17.26 26.45
CA ASP A 79 -0.91 17.84 25.16
C ASP A 79 0.50 17.39 24.73
N CYS A 80 1.46 17.29 25.67
CA CYS A 80 2.77 16.70 25.38
C CYS A 80 2.66 15.24 24.94
N ILE A 81 1.82 14.45 25.61
CA ILE A 81 1.62 13.05 25.25
C ILE A 81 0.98 12.95 23.87
N SER A 82 -0.01 13.79 23.57
CA SER A 82 -0.63 13.86 22.24
C SER A 82 0.37 14.23 21.15
N ASP A 83 1.26 15.19 21.39
CA ASP A 83 2.34 15.54 20.45
C ASP A 83 3.30 14.36 20.22
N GLU A 84 3.67 13.64 21.28
CA GLU A 84 4.49 12.42 21.16
C GLU A 84 3.77 11.31 20.40
N ILE A 85 2.47 11.10 20.63
CA ILE A 85 1.64 10.14 19.89
C ILE A 85 1.62 10.49 18.41
N ASN A 86 1.39 11.78 18.07
CA ASN A 86 1.41 12.25 16.69
C ASN A 86 2.77 12.02 16.04
N GLN A 87 3.87 12.29 16.76
CA GLN A 87 5.23 12.05 16.26
C GLN A 87 5.49 10.55 16.00
N VAL A 88 5.13 9.68 16.94
CA VAL A 88 5.29 8.22 16.78
C VAL A 88 4.37 7.70 15.67
N GLY A 89 3.16 8.21 15.56
CA GLY A 89 2.21 7.91 14.49
C GLY A 89 2.80 8.23 13.10
N GLY A 90 3.43 9.41 12.95
CA GLY A 90 4.16 9.76 11.73
C GLY A 90 5.30 8.80 11.40
N GLN A 91 6.09 8.38 12.40
CA GLN A 91 7.17 7.40 12.21
C GLN A 91 6.65 6.02 11.78
N ILE A 92 5.52 5.58 12.34
CA ILE A 92 4.84 4.35 11.94
C ILE A 92 4.38 4.45 10.49
N GLN A 93 3.76 5.57 10.13
CA GLN A 93 3.29 5.81 8.78
C GLN A 93 4.43 5.78 7.76
N ASP A 94 5.52 6.49 8.04
CA ASP A 94 6.72 6.53 7.19
C ASP A 94 7.33 5.14 7.00
N MET A 95 7.41 4.33 8.06
CA MET A 95 7.94 2.97 7.95
C MET A 95 7.05 2.06 7.11
N ARG A 96 5.72 2.17 7.25
CA ARG A 96 4.79 1.42 6.40
C ARG A 96 4.95 1.82 4.93
N ILE A 97 5.02 3.11 4.63
CA ILE A 97 5.21 3.62 3.25
C ILE A 97 6.53 3.09 2.66
N LYS A 98 7.63 3.16 3.41
CA LYS A 98 8.93 2.63 2.96
C LYS A 98 8.88 1.14 2.64
N ARG A 99 8.26 0.33 3.52
CA ARG A 99 8.11 -1.10 3.32
C ARG A 99 7.29 -1.40 2.07
N LEU A 100 6.09 -0.82 1.96
CA LEU A 100 5.19 -1.04 0.82
C LEU A 100 5.82 -0.59 -0.50
N THR A 101 6.55 0.53 -0.50
CA THR A 101 7.28 1.00 -1.69
C THR A 101 8.35 0.01 -2.13
N ALA A 102 9.07 -0.61 -1.18
CA ALA A 102 10.07 -1.63 -1.48
C ALA A 102 9.43 -2.93 -2.01
N GLU A 103 8.28 -3.32 -1.45
CA GLU A 103 7.51 -4.50 -1.85
C GLU A 103 6.79 -4.31 -3.20
N ALA A 104 6.55 -3.06 -3.63
CA ALA A 104 5.86 -2.78 -4.89
C ALA A 104 6.64 -3.13 -6.16
N HIS A 105 7.93 -3.47 -6.06
CA HIS A 105 8.78 -3.88 -7.18
C HIS A 105 8.89 -2.82 -8.30
N ILE A 106 8.86 -1.54 -7.94
CA ILE A 106 9.15 -0.44 -8.86
C ILE A 106 10.58 -0.61 -9.40
N SER A 107 10.73 -0.73 -10.72
CA SER A 107 12.06 -0.83 -11.34
C SER A 107 12.87 0.45 -11.07
N PRO A 108 14.19 0.37 -10.83
CA PRO A 108 15.05 1.54 -10.68
C PRO A 108 14.95 2.54 -11.85
N ARG A 109 14.61 2.04 -13.06
CA ARG A 109 14.39 2.88 -14.25
C ARG A 109 13.18 3.83 -14.13
N PHE A 110 12.23 3.51 -13.26
CA PHE A 110 11.03 4.31 -13.01
C PHE A 110 11.03 4.93 -11.60
N GLU A 111 12.17 4.92 -10.92
CA GLU A 111 12.29 5.42 -9.55
C GLU A 111 11.93 6.90 -9.42
N HIS A 112 12.06 7.70 -10.48
CA HIS A 112 11.69 9.11 -10.42
C HIS A 112 10.31 9.41 -11.02
N CYS A 113 9.62 8.42 -11.61
CA CYS A 113 8.31 8.65 -12.24
C CYS A 113 7.23 9.00 -11.21
N ASN A 114 6.58 10.16 -11.40
CA ASN A 114 5.42 10.63 -10.64
C ASN A 114 4.46 11.42 -11.54
N PHE A 115 3.34 11.88 -11.01
CA PHE A 115 2.36 12.64 -11.82
C PHE A 115 2.87 14.01 -12.25
N ASP A 116 3.73 14.65 -11.46
CA ASP A 116 4.22 16.02 -11.71
C ASP A 116 5.24 16.07 -12.86
N ASN A 117 6.03 15.00 -13.03
CA ASN A 117 7.02 14.90 -14.09
C ASN A 117 6.55 14.13 -15.33
N TYR A 118 5.28 13.72 -15.38
CA TYR A 118 4.68 13.21 -16.60
C TYR A 118 4.28 14.37 -17.52
N GLN A 119 4.82 14.38 -18.74
CA GLN A 119 4.52 15.42 -19.73
C GLN A 119 3.59 14.85 -20.81
N PRO A 120 2.31 15.24 -20.84
CA PRO A 120 1.39 14.77 -21.87
C PRO A 120 1.76 15.37 -23.23
N VAL A 121 1.99 14.51 -24.23
CA VAL A 121 2.39 14.93 -25.58
C VAL A 121 1.22 15.39 -26.46
N ASN A 122 -0.02 15.09 -26.06
CA ASN A 122 -1.25 15.48 -26.76
C ASN A 122 -2.47 15.46 -25.81
N GLU A 123 -3.63 15.88 -26.32
CA GLU A 123 -4.89 15.92 -25.55
C GLU A 123 -5.32 14.56 -25.01
N LYS A 124 -5.10 13.46 -25.75
CA LYS A 124 -5.42 12.10 -25.28
C LYS A 124 -4.50 11.67 -24.14
N ALA A 125 -3.20 12.00 -24.22
CA ALA A 125 -2.24 11.75 -23.16
C ALA A 125 -2.58 12.56 -21.90
N ALA A 126 -3.06 13.80 -22.06
CA ALA A 126 -3.56 14.61 -20.95
C ALA A 126 -4.84 14.01 -20.35
N SER A 127 -5.79 13.56 -21.18
CA SER A 127 -7.00 12.88 -20.70
C SER A 127 -6.67 11.60 -19.93
N ASN A 128 -5.75 10.77 -20.43
CA ASN A 128 -5.31 9.55 -19.74
C ASN A 128 -4.61 9.87 -18.41
N LEU A 129 -3.80 10.94 -18.36
CA LEU A 129 -3.18 11.42 -17.13
C LEU A 129 -4.24 11.79 -16.08
N GLU A 130 -5.28 12.54 -16.47
CA GLU A 130 -6.34 12.94 -15.54
C GLU A 130 -7.16 11.75 -15.04
N VAL A 131 -7.41 10.75 -15.89
CA VAL A 131 -8.04 9.49 -15.44
C VAL A 131 -7.16 8.79 -14.41
N CYS A 132 -5.86 8.63 -14.66
CA CYS A 132 -4.94 7.98 -13.70
C CYS A 132 -4.80 8.76 -12.39
N LYS A 133 -4.73 10.10 -12.44
CA LYS A 133 -4.72 10.95 -11.23
C LYS A 133 -6.02 10.80 -10.44
N SER A 134 -7.16 10.87 -11.12
CA SER A 134 -8.47 10.71 -10.48
C SER A 134 -8.61 9.32 -9.84
N TYR A 135 -8.13 8.28 -10.52
CA TYR A 135 -8.11 6.90 -10.02
C TYR A 135 -7.33 6.77 -8.71
N ALA A 136 -6.13 7.36 -8.62
CA ALA A 136 -5.33 7.33 -7.40
C ALA A 136 -5.90 8.25 -6.29
N THR A 137 -6.46 9.41 -6.65
CA THR A 137 -7.02 10.37 -5.69
C THR A 137 -8.31 9.84 -5.03
N HIS A 138 -9.13 9.12 -5.79
CA HIS A 138 -10.37 8.49 -5.32
C HIS A 138 -10.16 7.00 -5.05
N TRP A 139 -8.95 6.62 -4.63
CA TRP A 139 -8.58 5.22 -4.42
C TRP A 139 -9.50 4.47 -3.44
N PRO A 140 -9.99 5.04 -2.31
CA PRO A 140 -10.90 4.33 -1.43
C PRO A 140 -12.16 3.83 -2.15
N GLN A 141 -12.77 4.67 -3.01
CA GLN A 141 -13.95 4.31 -3.79
C GLN A 141 -13.60 3.27 -4.86
N VAL A 142 -12.49 3.47 -5.57
CA VAL A 142 -11.97 2.53 -6.58
C VAL A 142 -11.72 1.15 -5.98
N LYS A 143 -11.14 1.10 -4.78
CA LYS A 143 -10.86 -0.14 -4.04
C LYS A 143 -12.14 -0.84 -3.61
N GLU A 144 -13.12 -0.09 -3.13
CA GLU A 144 -14.43 -0.64 -2.74
C GLU A 144 -15.20 -1.21 -3.93
N SER A 145 -15.18 -0.52 -5.09
CA SER A 145 -15.87 -0.97 -6.30
C SER A 145 -15.09 -2.01 -7.13
N GLY A 146 -13.82 -2.28 -6.80
CA GLY A 146 -12.97 -3.18 -7.58
C GLY A 146 -12.60 -2.63 -8.97
N THR A 147 -12.66 -1.31 -9.17
CA THR A 147 -12.52 -0.69 -10.50
C THR A 147 -11.14 -0.96 -11.09
N SER A 148 -11.11 -1.63 -12.23
CA SER A 148 -9.87 -2.05 -12.90
C SER A 148 -9.55 -1.16 -14.12
N LEU A 149 -8.27 -1.10 -14.51
CA LEU A 149 -7.84 -0.30 -15.66
C LEU A 149 -7.07 -1.14 -16.67
N LEU A 150 -7.30 -0.87 -17.95
CA LEU A 150 -6.55 -1.46 -19.03
C LEU A 150 -5.77 -0.38 -19.79
N LEU A 151 -4.43 -0.44 -19.76
CA LEU A 151 -3.55 0.50 -20.46
C LEU A 151 -2.95 -0.21 -21.69
N CYS A 152 -3.43 0.15 -22.87
CA CYS A 152 -3.04 -0.49 -24.14
C CYS A 152 -2.41 0.50 -25.12
N GLY A 153 -1.51 0.04 -25.98
CA GLY A 153 -0.95 0.83 -27.08
C GLY A 153 0.56 0.75 -27.18
N SER A 154 1.17 1.51 -28.09
CA SER A 154 2.57 1.34 -28.48
C SER A 154 3.58 1.54 -27.34
N CYS A 155 4.79 1.00 -27.49
CA CYS A 155 5.86 1.13 -26.51
C CYS A 155 6.38 2.57 -26.42
N GLY A 156 6.79 3.00 -25.21
CA GLY A 156 7.39 4.32 -24.99
C GLY A 156 6.39 5.47 -24.88
N THR A 157 5.12 5.17 -24.65
CA THR A 157 4.00 6.13 -24.55
C THR A 157 3.66 6.55 -23.12
N GLY A 158 4.38 6.03 -22.11
CA GLY A 158 4.22 6.47 -20.72
C GLY A 158 3.32 5.59 -19.83
N LYS A 159 2.83 4.44 -20.32
CA LYS A 159 2.00 3.51 -19.51
C LYS A 159 2.62 3.14 -18.15
N ASN A 160 3.87 2.68 -18.16
CA ASN A 160 4.58 2.30 -16.92
C ASN A 160 4.89 3.50 -16.02
N HIS A 161 5.04 4.70 -16.59
CA HIS A 161 5.22 5.93 -15.81
C HIS A 161 3.95 6.22 -15.01
N LEU A 162 2.79 6.22 -15.66
CA LEU A 162 1.49 6.46 -14.99
C LEU A 162 1.17 5.36 -13.97
N ALA A 163 1.48 4.10 -14.28
CA ALA A 163 1.32 2.99 -13.34
C ALA A 163 2.13 3.22 -12.05
N VAL A 164 3.41 3.61 -12.19
CA VAL A 164 4.28 3.90 -11.04
C VAL A 164 3.81 5.16 -10.30
N ALA A 165 3.32 6.19 -11.00
CA ALA A 165 2.76 7.38 -10.37
C ALA A 165 1.53 7.05 -9.51
N MET A 166 0.60 6.24 -10.03
CA MET A 166 -0.55 5.73 -9.25
C MET A 166 -0.09 4.93 -8.04
N THR A 167 0.84 3.98 -8.22
CA THR A 167 1.39 3.19 -7.12
C THR A 167 1.93 4.07 -5.99
N ARG A 168 2.71 5.10 -6.34
CA ARG A 168 3.31 6.00 -5.34
C ARG A 168 2.25 6.76 -4.55
N GLN A 169 1.28 7.34 -5.24
CA GLN A 169 0.22 8.09 -4.58
C GLN A 169 -0.60 7.18 -3.67
N ILE A 170 -1.00 6.00 -4.16
CA ILE A 170 -1.78 5.01 -3.38
C ILE A 170 -1.03 4.58 -2.12
N ILE A 171 0.27 4.27 -2.22
CA ILE A 171 1.07 3.87 -1.06
C ILE A 171 1.24 5.05 -0.08
N ALA A 172 1.52 6.25 -0.58
CA ALA A 172 1.79 7.42 0.25
C ALA A 172 0.54 7.90 1.01
N GLU A 173 -0.61 7.93 0.34
CA GLU A 173 -1.86 8.49 0.89
C GLU A 173 -2.71 7.44 1.61
N HIS A 174 -2.67 6.18 1.17
CA HIS A 174 -3.56 5.14 1.69
C HIS A 174 -2.84 3.95 2.34
N GLN A 175 -1.51 3.86 2.21
CA GLN A 175 -0.71 2.77 2.79
C GLN A 175 -1.20 1.37 2.37
N ASP A 176 -1.76 1.27 1.17
CA ASP A 176 -2.28 0.04 0.60
C ASP A 176 -1.21 -0.72 -0.19
N SER A 177 -1.37 -2.04 -0.24
CA SER A 177 -0.43 -2.95 -0.89
C SER A 177 -0.59 -2.93 -2.41
N VAL A 178 0.47 -2.55 -3.10
CA VAL A 178 0.54 -2.51 -4.56
C VAL A 178 1.70 -3.35 -5.03
N LEU A 179 1.53 -4.15 -6.08
CA LEU A 179 2.63 -4.89 -6.70
C LEU A 179 2.67 -4.65 -8.21
N LEU A 180 3.83 -4.21 -8.72
CA LEU A 180 4.12 -4.20 -10.16
C LEU A 180 4.87 -5.47 -10.54
N THR A 181 4.26 -6.27 -11.39
CA THR A 181 4.84 -7.51 -11.90
C THR A 181 4.59 -7.64 -13.39
N SER A 182 5.13 -8.68 -14.01
CA SER A 182 4.79 -9.05 -15.39
C SER A 182 4.23 -10.46 -15.41
N VAL A 183 3.49 -10.79 -16.48
CA VAL A 183 2.98 -12.16 -16.69
C VAL A 183 4.10 -13.19 -16.50
N MET A 184 5.26 -12.96 -17.13
CA MET A 184 6.40 -13.87 -17.05
C MET A 184 6.90 -14.07 -15.61
N ARG A 185 6.86 -13.03 -14.77
CA ARG A 185 7.27 -13.12 -13.36
C ARG A 185 6.26 -13.94 -12.54
N ILE A 186 4.97 -13.72 -12.76
CA ILE A 186 3.90 -14.51 -12.14
C ILE A 186 4.06 -15.99 -12.50
N THR A 187 4.12 -16.30 -13.80
CA THR A 187 4.27 -17.68 -14.27
C THR A 187 5.54 -18.32 -13.76
N ARG A 188 6.65 -17.58 -13.69
CA ARG A 188 7.90 -18.11 -13.11
C ARG A 188 7.79 -18.36 -11.62
N ALA A 189 7.06 -17.53 -10.87
CA ALA A 189 6.82 -17.73 -9.45
C ALA A 189 6.03 -19.02 -9.21
N ILE A 190 4.98 -19.26 -9.98
CA ILE A 190 4.19 -20.50 -9.92
C ILE A 190 5.04 -21.71 -10.33
N LYS A 191 5.74 -21.66 -11.47
CA LYS A 191 6.61 -22.77 -11.91
C LYS A 191 7.70 -23.14 -10.90
N ARG A 192 8.13 -22.21 -10.03
CA ARG A 192 9.11 -22.48 -8.97
C ARG A 192 8.54 -23.33 -7.83
N THR A 193 7.22 -23.32 -7.61
CA THR A 193 6.58 -24.11 -6.55
C THR A 193 6.61 -25.61 -6.85
N TRP A 194 6.85 -26.00 -8.10
CA TRP A 194 6.98 -27.40 -8.53
C TRP A 194 8.38 -28.00 -8.30
N GLN A 195 9.33 -27.20 -7.81
CA GLN A 195 10.67 -27.70 -7.46
C GLN A 195 10.63 -28.47 -6.14
N LYS A 196 11.47 -29.49 -5.99
CA LYS A 196 11.48 -30.37 -4.81
C LYS A 196 11.72 -29.65 -3.48
N ASP A 197 12.43 -28.52 -3.53
CA ASP A 197 12.80 -27.71 -2.37
C ASP A 197 12.03 -26.37 -2.34
N ALA A 198 10.83 -26.33 -2.94
CA ALA A 198 10.02 -25.12 -2.96
C ALA A 198 9.60 -24.71 -1.54
N GLU A 199 9.90 -23.47 -1.18
CA GLU A 199 9.49 -22.88 0.11
C GLU A 199 8.00 -22.50 0.15
N ASN A 200 7.39 -22.32 -1.03
CA ASN A 200 6.01 -21.87 -1.19
C ASN A 200 5.24 -22.85 -2.08
N THR A 201 3.99 -23.06 -1.74
CA THR A 201 3.02 -23.81 -2.55
C THR A 201 2.46 -22.93 -3.66
N GLU A 202 1.81 -23.55 -4.65
CA GLU A 202 1.09 -22.83 -5.69
C GLU A 202 -0.04 -21.96 -5.10
N ASP A 203 -0.76 -22.47 -4.12
CA ASP A 203 -1.81 -21.74 -3.39
C ASP A 203 -1.26 -20.49 -2.70
N ASP A 204 -0.07 -20.55 -2.10
CA ASP A 204 0.56 -19.37 -1.48
C ASP A 204 0.82 -18.26 -2.51
N ILE A 205 1.23 -18.64 -3.72
CA ILE A 205 1.52 -17.70 -4.80
C ILE A 205 0.23 -17.10 -5.38
N TYR A 206 -0.80 -17.91 -5.60
CA TYR A 206 -2.11 -17.41 -6.01
C TYR A 206 -2.73 -16.50 -4.96
N HIS A 207 -2.63 -16.86 -3.68
CA HIS A 207 -3.10 -16.04 -2.58
C HIS A 207 -2.39 -14.69 -2.53
N LEU A 208 -1.06 -14.67 -2.70
CA LEU A 208 -0.29 -13.43 -2.77
C LEU A 208 -0.83 -12.50 -3.87
N TYR A 209 -0.95 -12.99 -5.11
CA TYR A 209 -1.41 -12.15 -6.21
C TYR A 209 -2.89 -11.77 -6.11
N SER A 210 -3.72 -12.57 -5.45
CA SER A 210 -5.16 -12.33 -5.35
C SER A 210 -5.56 -11.40 -4.21
N THR A 211 -4.74 -11.26 -3.17
CA THR A 211 -5.11 -10.51 -1.95
C THR A 211 -4.59 -9.08 -1.89
N LEU A 212 -3.58 -8.72 -2.71
CA LEU A 212 -3.07 -7.35 -2.82
C LEU A 212 -4.18 -6.35 -3.12
N ASP A 213 -4.10 -5.16 -2.53
CA ASP A 213 -5.08 -4.09 -2.74
C ASP A 213 -5.07 -3.61 -4.21
N LEU A 214 -3.89 -3.55 -4.84
CA LEU A 214 -3.73 -3.32 -6.27
C LEU A 214 -2.68 -4.25 -6.88
N LEU A 215 -3.05 -4.93 -7.96
CA LEU A 215 -2.11 -5.70 -8.77
C LEU A 215 -1.95 -5.03 -10.14
N ILE A 216 -0.71 -4.68 -10.49
CA ILE A 216 -0.36 -4.15 -11.81
C ILE A 216 0.44 -5.22 -12.56
N ILE A 217 -0.11 -5.67 -13.70
CA ILE A 217 0.50 -6.70 -14.54
C ILE A 217 0.95 -6.06 -15.85
N ASP A 218 2.26 -5.99 -16.05
CA ASP A 218 2.90 -5.49 -17.26
C ASP A 218 3.18 -6.61 -18.27
N GLU A 219 3.45 -6.20 -19.51
CA GLU A 219 3.79 -7.05 -20.66
C GLU A 219 2.71 -8.07 -21.02
N VAL A 220 1.44 -7.75 -20.74
CA VAL A 220 0.32 -8.62 -21.13
C VAL A 220 0.24 -8.68 -22.65
N GLY A 221 0.28 -9.88 -23.21
CA GLY A 221 0.24 -10.11 -24.65
C GLY A 221 1.59 -10.03 -25.38
N VAL A 222 2.68 -9.63 -24.71
CA VAL A 222 4.03 -9.67 -25.29
C VAL A 222 4.66 -11.03 -24.96
N GLN A 223 4.91 -11.88 -25.97
CA GLN A 223 5.42 -13.26 -25.78
C GLN A 223 4.48 -14.19 -25.00
N PHE A 224 3.20 -13.85 -24.95
CA PHE A 224 2.13 -14.67 -24.38
C PHE A 224 1.81 -15.80 -25.37
N GLY A 225 1.91 -17.07 -24.95
CA GLY A 225 1.73 -18.14 -25.93
C GLY A 225 1.43 -19.53 -25.38
N SER A 226 1.75 -19.82 -24.12
CA SER A 226 1.33 -21.11 -23.56
C SER A 226 -0.08 -21.01 -22.97
N GLU A 227 -0.90 -22.04 -23.21
CA GLU A 227 -2.24 -22.14 -22.59
C GLU A 227 -2.16 -22.09 -21.05
N ALA A 228 -1.05 -22.55 -20.47
CA ALA A 228 -0.79 -22.43 -19.03
C ALA A 228 -0.70 -20.98 -18.54
N GLU A 229 -0.04 -20.07 -19.29
CA GLU A 229 0.05 -18.64 -18.91
C GLU A 229 -1.31 -17.95 -18.96
N LYS A 230 -2.13 -18.28 -19.97
CA LYS A 230 -3.52 -17.82 -20.08
C LYS A 230 -4.34 -18.24 -18.88
N LEU A 231 -4.27 -19.51 -18.50
CA LEU A 231 -5.02 -20.07 -17.37
C LEU A 231 -4.61 -19.42 -16.05
N ILE A 232 -3.32 -19.30 -15.78
CA ILE A 232 -2.78 -18.63 -14.59
C ILE A 232 -3.31 -17.19 -14.50
N LEU A 233 -3.20 -16.42 -15.59
CA LEU A 233 -3.63 -15.03 -15.60
C LEU A 233 -5.15 -14.92 -15.42
N PHE A 234 -5.91 -15.79 -16.10
CA PHE A 234 -7.36 -15.84 -15.97
C PHE A 234 -7.78 -16.13 -14.52
N GLU A 235 -7.16 -17.10 -13.86
CA GLU A 235 -7.45 -17.48 -12.48
C GLU A 235 -7.22 -16.29 -11.53
N ILE A 236 -6.05 -15.67 -11.59
CA ILE A 236 -5.73 -14.50 -10.76
C ILE A 236 -6.73 -13.36 -10.99
N ILE A 237 -6.99 -13.00 -12.26
CA ILE A 237 -7.90 -11.89 -12.56
C ILE A 237 -9.34 -12.23 -12.12
N ASN A 238 -9.77 -13.47 -12.32
CA ASN A 238 -11.10 -13.92 -11.91
C ASN A 238 -11.27 -13.83 -10.40
N THR A 239 -10.34 -14.40 -9.62
CA THR A 239 -10.39 -14.34 -8.16
C THR A 239 -10.35 -12.89 -7.65
N ARG A 240 -9.54 -12.03 -8.28
CA ARG A 240 -9.50 -10.60 -7.91
C ARG A 240 -10.82 -9.90 -8.21
N TYR A 241 -11.38 -10.10 -9.39
CA TYR A 241 -12.67 -9.55 -9.77
C TYR A 241 -13.79 -9.99 -8.81
N GLU A 242 -13.88 -11.29 -8.49
CA GLU A 242 -14.88 -11.83 -7.55
C GLU A 242 -14.77 -11.25 -6.13
N ASN A 243 -13.59 -10.77 -5.74
CA ASN A 243 -13.31 -10.20 -4.43
C ASN A 243 -13.21 -8.66 -4.43
N PHE A 244 -13.69 -8.00 -5.50
CA PHE A 244 -13.62 -6.54 -5.65
C PHE A 244 -12.18 -6.01 -5.46
N ARG A 245 -11.19 -6.71 -6.03
CA ARG A 245 -9.78 -6.32 -5.96
C ARG A 245 -9.33 -5.67 -7.27
N PRO A 246 -9.08 -4.35 -7.29
CA PRO A 246 -8.67 -3.65 -8.51
C PRO A 246 -7.42 -4.24 -9.17
N THR A 247 -7.43 -4.31 -10.49
CA THR A 247 -6.29 -4.80 -11.28
C THR A 247 -5.99 -3.82 -12.41
N ILE A 248 -4.70 -3.59 -12.68
CA ILE A 248 -4.26 -2.79 -13.82
C ILE A 248 -3.48 -3.70 -14.76
N LEU A 249 -3.93 -3.80 -16.01
CA LEU A 249 -3.22 -4.52 -17.06
C LEU A 249 -2.52 -3.52 -17.99
N ILE A 250 -1.25 -3.78 -18.30
CA ILE A 250 -0.47 -2.97 -19.23
C ILE A 250 -0.06 -3.86 -20.41
N SER A 251 -0.41 -3.41 -21.62
CA SER A 251 -0.10 -4.12 -22.86
C SER A 251 0.51 -3.19 -23.91
N ASN A 252 1.42 -3.74 -24.71
CA ASN A 252 1.92 -3.07 -25.91
C ASN A 252 1.06 -3.33 -27.16
N LEU A 253 -0.01 -4.13 -27.02
CA LEU A 253 -0.96 -4.43 -28.07
C LEU A 253 -2.07 -3.37 -28.12
N THR A 254 -2.78 -3.34 -29.25
CA THR A 254 -4.07 -2.66 -29.36
C THR A 254 -5.14 -3.41 -28.55
N VAL A 255 -6.28 -2.76 -28.31
CA VAL A 255 -7.39 -3.38 -27.56
C VAL A 255 -7.91 -4.64 -28.26
N SER A 256 -8.01 -4.62 -29.59
CA SER A 256 -8.46 -5.78 -30.39
C SER A 256 -7.48 -6.95 -30.27
N GLU A 257 -6.20 -6.71 -30.53
CA GLU A 257 -5.16 -7.74 -30.43
C GLU A 257 -5.07 -8.32 -29.02
N LEU A 258 -5.23 -7.48 -27.99
CA LEU A 258 -5.23 -7.95 -26.62
C LEU A 258 -6.43 -8.85 -26.35
N SER A 259 -7.63 -8.46 -26.79
CA SER A 259 -8.85 -9.27 -26.66
C SER A 259 -8.69 -10.66 -27.28
N ASP A 260 -8.02 -10.75 -28.44
CA ASP A 260 -7.73 -12.02 -29.10
C ASP A 260 -6.77 -12.91 -28.28
N VAL A 261 -5.88 -12.31 -27.50
CA VAL A 261 -4.85 -13.03 -26.73
C VAL A 261 -5.34 -13.49 -25.35
N ILE A 262 -5.99 -12.59 -24.60
CA ILE A 262 -6.42 -12.87 -23.22
C ILE A 262 -7.89 -13.30 -23.11
N GLY A 263 -8.64 -13.18 -24.21
CA GLY A 263 -10.05 -13.53 -24.30
C GLY A 263 -10.99 -12.40 -23.86
N GLU A 264 -12.14 -12.32 -24.54
CA GLU A 264 -13.17 -11.30 -24.31
C GLU A 264 -13.62 -11.24 -22.84
N ARG A 265 -13.70 -12.39 -22.15
CA ARG A 265 -14.11 -12.45 -20.74
C ARG A 265 -13.22 -11.65 -19.80
N ILE A 266 -11.91 -11.60 -20.07
CA ILE A 266 -11.00 -10.81 -19.23
C ILE A 266 -11.21 -9.32 -19.51
N VAL A 267 -11.34 -8.95 -20.79
CA VAL A 267 -11.58 -7.55 -21.19
C VAL A 267 -12.91 -7.03 -20.63
N ASP A 268 -13.95 -7.85 -20.65
CA ASP A 268 -15.28 -7.54 -20.11
C ASP A 268 -15.20 -7.24 -18.60
N ARG A 269 -14.60 -8.14 -17.82
CA ARG A 269 -14.37 -7.93 -16.37
C ARG A 269 -13.55 -6.68 -16.05
N MET A 270 -12.59 -6.35 -16.90
CA MET A 270 -11.78 -5.13 -16.75
C MET A 270 -12.58 -3.85 -17.06
N SER A 271 -13.71 -3.96 -17.77
CA SER A 271 -14.58 -2.85 -18.17
C SER A 271 -15.80 -2.70 -17.24
N GLU A 272 -16.10 -3.71 -16.42
CA GLU A 272 -17.15 -3.65 -15.41
C GLU A 272 -16.78 -2.79 -14.19
N GLY A 273 -17.78 -2.42 -13.37
CA GLY A 273 -17.54 -1.68 -12.12
C GLY A 273 -16.94 -0.28 -12.30
N GLY A 274 -17.16 0.36 -13.45
CA GLY A 274 -16.55 1.64 -13.80
C GLY A 274 -15.13 1.51 -14.36
N GLY A 275 -14.71 0.31 -14.73
CA GLY A 275 -13.42 0.05 -15.35
C GLY A 275 -13.25 0.79 -16.68
N ALA A 276 -12.00 1.13 -17.02
CA ALA A 276 -11.71 1.93 -18.20
C ALA A 276 -10.53 1.37 -19.00
N THR A 277 -10.68 1.41 -20.33
CA THR A 277 -9.59 1.13 -21.27
C THR A 277 -8.98 2.43 -21.77
N LEU A 278 -7.72 2.66 -21.39
CA LEU A 278 -6.91 3.80 -21.78
C LEU A 278 -6.02 3.43 -22.96
N VAL A 279 -6.16 4.16 -24.07
CA VAL A 279 -5.42 3.90 -25.30
C VAL A 279 -4.25 4.88 -25.43
N PHE A 280 -3.05 4.33 -25.67
CA PHE A 280 -1.77 5.01 -25.77
C PHE A 280 -1.19 4.85 -27.17
N ASN A 281 -1.75 5.55 -28.15
CA ASN A 281 -1.45 5.39 -29.57
C ASN A 281 -0.71 6.59 -30.19
N TRP A 282 0.27 7.13 -29.47
CA TRP A 282 1.13 8.22 -29.93
C TRP A 282 2.59 7.81 -30.04
N ASP A 283 3.41 8.70 -30.59
CA ASP A 283 4.83 8.45 -30.79
C ASP A 283 5.60 8.24 -29.48
N SER A 284 6.65 7.44 -29.56
CA SER A 284 7.47 7.07 -28.40
C SER A 284 8.31 8.25 -27.92
N PHE A 285 8.10 8.65 -26.67
CA PHE A 285 8.90 9.68 -25.99
C PHE A 285 10.38 9.28 -25.84
N ARG A 286 10.68 7.98 -25.91
CA ARG A 286 12.07 7.47 -25.86
C ARG A 286 12.90 7.86 -27.08
N LYS A 287 12.25 8.24 -28.20
CA LYS A 287 12.95 8.71 -29.41
C LYS A 287 13.36 10.18 -29.31
N GLU A 288 12.62 10.98 -28.54
CA GLU A 288 12.89 12.43 -28.38
C GLU A 288 13.96 12.72 -27.32
N ALA A 289 14.03 11.93 -26.25
CA ALA A 289 15.03 12.10 -25.18
C ALA A 289 16.46 11.63 -25.55
N ALA A 290 16.64 11.05 -26.74
CA ALA A 290 17.93 10.54 -27.23
C ALA A 290 18.67 11.54 -28.15
N VAL A 291 18.24 12.80 -28.19
CA VAL A 291 18.84 13.90 -28.99
C VAL A 291 19.40 14.97 -28.06
#